data_AF-A0A1J4V4D2-F1
#
_entry.id   AF-A0A1J4V4D2-F1
#
_cell.length_a   1.000
_cell.length_b   1.000
_cell.length_c   1.000
_cell.angle_alpha   90.00
_cell.angle_beta   90.00
_cell.angle_gamma   90.00
#
_symmetry.space_group_name_H-M   'P 1'
#
loop_
_entity.id
_entity.type
_entity.pdbx_description
1 polymer ?
#
loop_
_entity_poly.entity_id
_entity_poly.type
_entity_poly.pdbx_seq_one_letter_code
_entity_poly.pdbx_strand_id
1 'polypeptide(L)'
;MNPLEEIKTQLSTIFDAKHVASTLKYYSEAVEKHQGGDWESVSLKGGKFVESITKMLAVYSGVILPPQRSFKAGNILKGLEQLKSSSFSETVRIVIPKACLLIYEIVNNRGGRHAADDIDPNSMDTEVIMPTMSWILAELFRFSSKGTDPESAKAIIQSVTKRIYPHYEEIDGRPYINIKNLDGLSVALLILYYKYPTRILRRDLVEFVERHGFKSNTAKTSVYRVMGFVDDRDGNLKLRGTGIERVESILSKL
;
A
#
# COMPACT_ATOMS: atom_id res chain seq x y z
N MET A 1 6.81 17.33 -7.42
CA MET A 1 7.99 16.50 -7.08
C MET A 1 7.46 15.25 -6.37
N ASN A 2 7.99 14.07 -6.67
CA ASN A 2 7.52 12.83 -6.04
C ASN A 2 8.05 12.76 -4.59
N PRO A 3 7.19 12.77 -3.54
CA PRO A 3 7.64 12.78 -2.15
C PRO A 3 8.57 11.61 -1.79
N LEU A 4 8.39 10.45 -2.43
CA LEU A 4 9.23 9.27 -2.15
C LEU A 4 10.67 9.43 -2.66
N GLU A 5 10.90 10.17 -3.74
CA GLU A 5 12.25 10.44 -4.24
C GLU A 5 13.00 11.41 -3.33
N GLU A 6 12.29 12.37 -2.74
CA GLU A 6 12.87 13.29 -1.76
C GLU A 6 13.21 12.57 -0.45
N ILE A 7 12.32 11.70 0.03
CA ILE A 7 12.60 10.82 1.16
C ILE A 7 13.81 9.93 0.88
N LYS A 8 13.87 9.30 -0.31
CA LYS A 8 15.01 8.46 -0.69
C LYS A 8 16.32 9.24 -0.62
N THR A 9 16.33 10.45 -1.15
CA THR A 9 17.51 11.32 -1.18
C THR A 9 17.94 11.66 0.24
N GLN A 10 17.01 12.10 1.09
CA GLN A 10 17.30 12.51 2.46
C GLN A 10 17.76 11.34 3.33
N LEU A 11 17.07 10.20 3.29
CA LEU A 11 17.42 9.02 4.09
C LEU A 11 18.79 8.47 3.70
N SER A 12 19.14 8.51 2.41
CA SER A 12 20.42 8.00 1.90
C SER A 12 21.63 8.83 2.33
N THR A 13 21.44 10.00 2.95
CA THR A 13 22.52 10.78 3.56
C THR A 13 23.03 10.18 4.87
N ILE A 14 22.21 9.35 5.53
CA ILE A 14 22.52 8.74 6.84
C ILE A 14 22.54 7.21 6.77
N PHE A 15 21.60 6.63 6.03
CA PHE A 15 21.38 5.20 5.98
C PHE A 15 21.91 4.59 4.68
N ASP A 16 22.26 3.31 4.75
CA ASP A 16 22.68 2.55 3.57
C ASP A 16 21.60 2.57 2.47
N ALA A 17 21.99 3.00 1.27
CA ALA A 17 21.08 3.25 0.16
C ALA A 17 20.30 2.00 -0.31
N LYS A 18 20.88 0.80 -0.16
CA LYS A 18 20.20 -0.46 -0.52
C LYS A 18 19.02 -0.72 0.41
N HIS A 19 19.17 -0.46 1.71
CA HIS A 19 18.08 -0.60 2.67
C HIS A 19 17.03 0.50 2.52
N VAL A 20 17.43 1.73 2.19
CA VAL A 20 16.48 2.82 1.86
C VAL A 20 15.62 2.45 0.66
N ALA A 21 16.25 2.01 -0.44
CA ALA A 21 15.53 1.62 -1.65
C ALA A 21 14.56 0.44 -1.41
N SER A 22 14.98 -0.57 -0.65
CA SER A 22 14.12 -1.72 -0.31
C SER A 22 12.91 -1.29 0.53
N THR A 23 13.12 -0.37 1.48
CA THR A 23 12.05 0.16 2.35
C THR A 23 10.99 0.90 1.53
N LEU A 24 11.41 1.81 0.66
CA LEU A 24 10.49 2.59 -0.17
C LEU A 24 9.76 1.72 -1.19
N LYS A 25 10.44 0.71 -1.76
CA LYS A 25 9.81 -0.28 -2.62
C LYS A 25 8.66 -0.99 -1.91
N TYR A 26 8.91 -1.57 -0.72
CA TYR A 26 7.87 -2.30 -0.01
C TYR A 26 6.76 -1.41 0.52
N TYR A 27 7.06 -0.14 0.84
CA TYR A 27 6.03 0.83 1.14
C TYR A 27 5.12 1.10 -0.06
N SER A 28 5.67 1.45 -1.23
CA SER A 28 4.87 1.71 -2.43
C SER A 28 4.03 0.50 -2.85
N GLU A 29 4.63 -0.70 -2.81
CA GLU A 29 3.89 -1.94 -3.08
C GLU A 29 2.77 -2.18 -2.06
N ALA A 30 2.96 -1.84 -0.78
CA ALA A 30 1.90 -1.95 0.23
C ALA A 30 0.76 -0.94 -0.02
N VAL A 31 1.09 0.28 -0.43
CA VAL A 31 0.10 1.31 -0.79
C VAL A 31 -0.77 0.84 -1.95
N GLU A 32 -0.16 0.36 -3.03
CA GLU A 32 -0.86 -0.16 -4.21
C GLU A 32 -1.81 -1.31 -3.83
N LYS A 33 -1.33 -2.25 -2.99
CA LYS A 33 -2.11 -3.39 -2.53
C LYS A 33 -3.26 -3.00 -1.62
N HIS A 34 -3.04 -2.02 -0.73
CA HIS A 34 -4.09 -1.50 0.14
C HIS A 34 -5.17 -0.78 -0.67
N GLN A 35 -4.77 0.02 -1.67
CA GLN A 35 -5.71 0.69 -2.55
C GLN A 35 -6.53 -0.31 -3.40
N GLY A 36 -5.91 -1.43 -3.79
CA GLY A 36 -6.58 -2.53 -4.51
C GLY A 36 -7.43 -3.46 -3.64
N GLY A 37 -7.42 -3.31 -2.30
CA GLY A 37 -8.15 -4.20 -1.38
C GLY A 37 -7.50 -5.58 -1.15
N ASP A 38 -6.22 -5.75 -1.49
CA ASP A 38 -5.45 -7.00 -1.36
C ASP A 38 -4.76 -7.05 0.01
N TRP A 39 -5.54 -7.34 1.05
CA TRP A 39 -5.12 -7.24 2.46
C TRP A 39 -4.00 -8.20 2.86
N GLU A 40 -4.02 -9.42 2.31
CA GLU A 40 -2.97 -10.41 2.52
C GLU A 40 -1.63 -9.90 1.96
N SER A 41 -1.64 -9.36 0.74
CA SER A 41 -0.43 -8.79 0.17
C SER A 41 0.06 -7.58 0.95
N VAL A 42 -0.83 -6.72 1.46
CA VAL A 42 -0.42 -5.60 2.35
C VAL A 42 0.35 -6.14 3.57
N SER A 43 -0.17 -7.18 4.21
CA SER A 43 0.49 -7.80 5.38
C SER A 43 1.87 -8.37 5.00
N LEU A 44 1.97 -9.07 3.87
CA LEU A 44 3.24 -9.59 3.36
C LEU A 44 4.25 -8.46 3.08
N LYS A 45 3.81 -7.35 2.47
CA LYS A 45 4.67 -6.18 2.21
C LYS A 45 5.07 -5.48 3.52
N GLY A 46 4.16 -5.38 4.49
CA GLY A 46 4.44 -4.86 5.83
C GLY A 46 5.55 -5.62 6.54
N GLY A 47 5.54 -6.96 6.47
CA GLY A 47 6.62 -7.79 7.00
C GLY A 47 7.97 -7.49 6.33
N LYS A 48 7.99 -7.43 4.99
CA LYS A 48 9.21 -7.12 4.22
C LYS A 48 9.74 -5.70 4.47
N PHE A 49 8.83 -4.74 4.65
CA PHE A 49 9.14 -3.37 5.06
C PHE A 49 9.84 -3.37 6.43
N VAL A 50 9.27 -4.06 7.43
CA VAL A 50 9.88 -4.19 8.77
C VAL A 50 11.25 -4.86 8.72
N GLU A 51 11.43 -5.93 7.95
CA GLU A 51 12.74 -6.55 7.77
C GLU A 51 13.77 -5.57 7.18
N SER A 52 13.35 -4.73 6.23
CA SER A 52 14.20 -3.71 5.62
C SER A 52 14.61 -2.62 6.61
N ILE A 53 13.66 -2.09 7.40
CA ILE A 53 13.95 -1.13 8.48
C ILE A 53 14.88 -1.74 9.53
N THR A 54 14.62 -2.99 9.92
CA THR A 54 15.46 -3.68 10.92
C THR A 54 16.91 -3.76 10.46
N LYS A 55 17.14 -4.13 9.19
CA LYS A 55 18.49 -4.18 8.60
C LYS A 55 19.12 -2.78 8.53
N MET A 56 18.34 -1.78 8.13
CA MET A 56 18.78 -0.38 8.07
C MET A 56 19.29 0.12 9.43
N LEU A 57 18.48 -0.02 10.49
CA LEU A 57 18.83 0.43 11.83
C LEU A 57 19.98 -0.37 12.44
N ALA A 58 20.04 -1.68 12.19
CA ALA A 58 21.12 -2.53 12.65
C ALA A 58 22.47 -2.10 12.04
N VAL A 59 22.52 -1.91 10.71
CA VAL A 59 23.74 -1.44 10.02
C VAL A 59 24.14 -0.05 10.50
N TYR A 60 23.19 0.88 10.59
CA TYR A 60 23.44 2.22 11.14
C TYR A 60 24.01 2.19 12.56
N SER A 61 23.57 1.22 13.37
CA SER A 61 23.98 1.10 14.77
C SER A 61 25.21 0.21 14.98
N GLY A 62 25.85 -0.27 13.90
CA GLY A 62 27.00 -1.18 13.97
C GLY A 62 26.66 -2.58 14.49
N VAL A 63 25.39 -2.96 14.50
CA VAL A 63 24.94 -4.31 14.89
C VAL A 63 25.21 -5.28 13.74
N ILE A 64 25.97 -6.34 14.01
CA ILE A 64 26.28 -7.38 13.02
C ILE A 64 25.02 -8.19 12.73
N LEU A 65 24.62 -8.19 11.46
CA LEU A 65 23.47 -8.95 11.01
C LEU A 65 23.81 -10.45 10.91
N PRO A 66 22.94 -11.34 11.44
CA PRO A 66 23.12 -12.77 11.26
C PRO A 66 22.89 -13.17 9.80
N PRO A 67 23.37 -14.36 9.37
CA PRO A 67 23.03 -14.94 8.09
C PRO A 67 21.52 -15.02 7.86
N GLN A 68 21.08 -14.94 6.60
CA GLN A 68 19.65 -14.86 6.25
C GLN A 68 18.78 -15.97 6.86
N ARG A 69 19.31 -17.19 7.06
CA ARG A 69 18.58 -18.32 7.66
C ARG A 69 18.28 -18.13 9.16
N SER A 70 19.08 -17.36 9.87
CA SER A 70 18.92 -17.08 11.30
C SER A 70 18.42 -15.66 11.59
N PHE A 71 18.13 -14.88 10.55
CA PHE A 71 17.61 -13.53 10.68
C PHE A 71 16.19 -13.54 11.28
N LYS A 72 16.05 -12.92 12.45
CA LYS A 72 14.77 -12.72 13.15
C LYS A 72 14.60 -11.26 13.49
N ALA A 73 13.77 -10.55 12.71
CA ALA A 73 13.58 -9.11 12.86
C ALA A 73 13.18 -8.71 14.28
N GLY A 74 12.21 -9.41 14.87
CA GLY A 74 11.74 -9.13 16.24
C GLY A 74 12.85 -9.18 17.30
N ASN A 75 13.80 -10.12 17.21
CA ASN A 75 14.90 -10.21 18.16
C ASN A 75 15.89 -9.05 17.99
N ILE A 76 16.21 -8.69 16.76
CA ILE A 76 17.12 -7.58 16.46
C ILE A 76 16.50 -6.26 16.92
N LEU A 77 15.22 -6.03 16.61
CA LEU A 77 14.49 -4.82 17.03
C LEU A 77 14.47 -4.67 18.55
N LYS A 78 14.20 -5.76 19.30
CA LYS A 78 14.28 -5.77 20.78
C LYS A 78 15.70 -5.50 21.28
N GLY A 79 16.72 -5.99 20.56
CA GLY A 79 18.12 -5.74 20.87
C GLY A 79 18.55 -4.28 20.70
N LEU A 80 17.95 -3.52 19.79
CA LEU A 80 18.26 -2.10 19.57
C LEU A 80 17.96 -1.24 20.82
N GLU A 81 16.97 -1.62 21.63
CA GLU A 81 16.63 -0.91 22.88
C GLU A 81 17.78 -0.95 23.90
N GLN A 82 18.64 -1.98 23.82
CA GLN A 82 19.76 -2.20 24.74
C GLN A 82 21.02 -1.40 24.35
N LEU A 83 21.01 -0.71 23.21
CA LEU A 83 22.13 0.13 22.81
C LEU A 83 22.30 1.33 23.77
N LYS A 84 23.53 1.78 23.95
CA LYS A 84 23.85 2.91 24.85
C LYS A 84 23.15 4.19 24.38
N SER A 85 22.42 4.84 25.29
CA SER A 85 21.72 6.11 25.03
C SER A 85 22.65 7.26 24.64
N SER A 86 23.90 7.21 25.09
CA SER A 86 24.95 8.16 24.71
C SER A 86 25.40 8.03 23.25
N SER A 87 25.15 6.88 22.62
CA SER A 87 25.64 6.58 21.26
C SER A 87 24.54 6.67 20.21
N PHE A 88 23.30 6.34 20.57
CA PHE A 88 22.17 6.34 19.63
C PHE A 88 20.93 6.96 20.26
N SER A 89 20.24 7.78 19.46
CA SER A 89 19.02 8.47 19.90
C SER A 89 17.89 7.49 20.24
N GLU A 90 16.94 7.95 21.05
CA GLU A 90 15.72 7.20 21.37
C GLU A 90 14.89 6.86 20.12
N THR A 91 14.88 7.73 19.11
CA THR A 91 14.20 7.47 17.83
C THR A 91 14.68 6.16 17.19
N VAL A 92 15.99 5.95 17.17
CA VAL A 92 16.65 4.77 16.57
C VAL A 92 16.55 3.55 17.48
N ARG A 93 16.68 3.73 18.80
CA ARG A 93 16.73 2.61 19.76
C ARG A 93 15.37 2.08 20.17
N ILE A 94 14.34 2.94 20.23
CA ILE A 94 13.08 2.62 20.90
C ILE A 94 11.88 2.92 20.01
N VAL A 95 11.75 4.16 19.54
CA VAL A 95 10.52 4.66 18.93
C VAL A 95 10.19 3.94 17.61
N ILE A 96 11.12 3.97 16.65
CA ILE A 96 10.94 3.25 15.37
C ILE A 96 10.88 1.73 15.60
N PRO A 97 11.78 1.12 16.41
CA PRO A 97 11.72 -0.32 16.67
C PRO A 97 10.39 -0.81 17.26
N LYS A 98 9.77 -0.07 18.18
CA LYS A 98 8.47 -0.45 18.77
C LYS A 98 7.34 -0.38 17.75
N ALA A 99 7.33 0.62 16.86
CA ALA A 99 6.38 0.68 15.76
C ALA A 99 6.57 -0.49 14.78
N CYS A 100 7.82 -0.86 14.47
CA CYS A 100 8.11 -2.04 13.67
C CYS A 100 7.67 -3.34 14.33
N LEU A 101 7.83 -3.48 15.65
CA LEU A 101 7.38 -4.65 16.40
C LEU A 101 5.86 -4.81 16.34
N LEU A 102 5.09 -3.72 16.42
CA LEU A 102 3.63 -3.79 16.25
C LEU A 102 3.25 -4.43 14.91
N ILE A 103 3.81 -3.94 13.80
CA ILE A 103 3.56 -4.51 12.48
C ILE A 103 4.03 -5.97 12.43
N TYR A 104 5.22 -6.25 12.95
CA TYR A 104 5.81 -7.59 12.95
C TYR A 104 4.93 -8.63 13.64
N GLU A 105 4.37 -8.30 14.80
CA GLU A 105 3.50 -9.21 15.56
C GLU A 105 2.15 -9.44 14.84
N ILE A 106 1.58 -8.42 14.20
CA ILE A 106 0.37 -8.59 13.37
C ILE A 106 0.67 -9.58 12.23
N VAL A 107 1.73 -9.32 11.45
CA VAL A 107 2.07 -10.11 10.26
C VAL A 107 2.44 -11.55 10.61
N ASN A 108 3.18 -11.78 11.71
CA ASN A 108 3.60 -13.12 12.10
C ASN A 108 2.47 -13.98 12.66
N ASN A 109 1.54 -13.38 13.41
CA ASN A 109 0.53 -14.15 14.15
C ASN A 109 -0.80 -14.30 13.39
N ARG A 110 -1.00 -13.56 12.29
CA ARG A 110 -2.30 -13.48 11.58
C ARG A 110 -2.18 -13.69 10.07
N GLY A 111 -1.51 -14.75 9.65
CA GLY A 111 -1.59 -15.19 8.25
C GLY A 111 -0.58 -14.59 7.26
N GLY A 112 0.33 -13.71 7.68
CA GLY A 112 1.32 -13.10 6.76
C GLY A 112 2.50 -14.02 6.37
N ARG A 113 2.68 -15.15 7.06
CA ARG A 113 3.82 -16.07 6.87
C ARG A 113 3.52 -17.55 7.15
N HIS A 114 2.46 -17.85 7.91
CA HIS A 114 1.94 -19.17 8.21
C HIS A 114 0.44 -19.15 7.95
N ALA A 115 -0.17 -20.28 7.53
CA ALA A 115 -1.62 -20.38 7.46
C ALA A 115 -2.19 -19.99 8.85
N ALA A 116 -3.13 -19.05 8.89
CA ALA A 116 -3.76 -18.69 10.15
C ALA A 116 -4.57 -19.89 10.64
N ASP A 117 -4.40 -20.27 11.91
CA ASP A 117 -5.26 -21.28 12.55
C ASP A 117 -6.68 -20.73 12.84
N ASP A 118 -6.92 -19.44 12.59
CA ASP A 118 -8.13 -18.69 12.96
C ASP A 118 -8.64 -17.81 11.80
N ILE A 119 -8.39 -16.49 11.82
CA ILE A 119 -8.90 -15.52 10.84
C ILE A 119 -7.77 -15.05 9.91
N ASP A 120 -8.01 -15.11 8.60
CA ASP A 120 -7.11 -14.59 7.58
C ASP A 120 -6.91 -13.07 7.68
N PRO A 121 -5.75 -12.53 7.23
CA PRO A 121 -5.50 -11.10 7.21
C PRO A 121 -6.63 -10.36 6.50
N ASN A 122 -7.16 -9.33 7.15
CA ASN A 122 -8.30 -8.58 6.63
C ASN A 122 -8.07 -7.07 6.76
N SER A 123 -9.09 -6.29 6.38
CA SER A 123 -9.04 -4.84 6.38
C SER A 123 -8.62 -4.26 7.73
N MET A 124 -9.04 -4.86 8.86
CA MET A 124 -8.67 -4.44 10.22
C MET A 124 -7.15 -4.35 10.41
N ASP A 125 -6.41 -5.37 9.97
CA ASP A 125 -4.96 -5.40 10.15
C ASP A 125 -4.29 -4.32 9.30
N THR A 126 -4.79 -4.10 8.08
CA THR A 126 -4.21 -3.11 7.16
C THR A 126 -4.45 -1.67 7.59
N GLU A 127 -5.55 -1.39 8.28
CA GLU A 127 -5.84 -0.09 8.92
C GLU A 127 -4.84 0.25 10.04
N VAL A 128 -4.13 -0.74 10.60
CA VAL A 128 -3.01 -0.51 11.53
C VAL A 128 -1.68 -0.48 10.79
N ILE A 129 -1.44 -1.44 9.90
CA ILE A 129 -0.16 -1.59 9.20
C ILE A 129 0.13 -0.35 8.35
N MET A 130 -0.81 0.10 7.52
CA MET A 130 -0.56 1.17 6.55
C MET A 130 -0.22 2.52 7.22
N PRO A 131 -1.03 3.03 8.17
CA PRO A 131 -0.68 4.27 8.87
C PRO A 131 0.62 4.15 9.67
N THR A 132 0.89 2.98 10.26
CA THR A 132 2.15 2.75 11.01
C THR A 132 3.36 2.78 10.08
N MET A 133 3.28 2.18 8.88
CA MET A 133 4.33 2.27 7.86
C MET A 133 4.58 3.70 7.40
N SER A 134 3.52 4.46 7.12
CA SER A 134 3.60 5.88 6.76
C SER A 134 4.25 6.71 7.87
N TRP A 135 3.87 6.45 9.12
CA TRP A 135 4.45 7.12 10.27
C TRP A 135 5.92 6.78 10.47
N ILE A 136 6.33 5.51 10.30
CA ILE A 136 7.74 5.10 10.37
C ILE A 136 8.58 5.83 9.32
N LEU A 137 8.09 5.93 8.08
CA LEU A 137 8.78 6.69 7.03
C LEU A 137 8.89 8.17 7.37
N ALA A 138 7.81 8.78 7.87
CA ALA A 138 7.83 10.16 8.31
C ALA A 138 8.83 10.38 9.47
N GLU A 139 8.92 9.45 10.40
CA GLU A 139 9.84 9.51 11.54
C GLU A 139 11.31 9.33 11.12
N LEU A 140 11.58 8.43 10.18
CA LEU A 140 12.91 8.29 9.55
C LEU A 140 13.31 9.57 8.82
N PHE A 141 12.37 10.14 8.06
CA PHE A 141 12.60 11.41 7.38
C PHE A 141 12.88 12.53 8.38
N ARG A 142 12.04 12.68 9.42
CA ARG A 142 12.26 13.65 10.51
C ARG A 142 13.61 13.47 11.18
N PHE A 143 14.03 12.22 11.41
CA PHE A 143 15.34 11.89 11.96
C PHE A 143 16.48 12.31 11.03
N SER A 144 16.34 12.07 9.73
CA SER A 144 17.36 12.42 8.72
C SER A 144 17.38 13.89 8.35
N SER A 145 16.32 14.64 8.61
CA SER A 145 16.17 16.08 8.30
C SER A 145 16.62 17.01 9.43
N LYS A 146 17.34 16.52 10.44
CA LYS A 146 17.86 17.40 11.50
C LYS A 146 18.81 18.45 10.91
N GLY A 147 18.42 19.72 10.99
CA GLY A 147 19.18 20.85 10.46
C GLY A 147 18.77 21.31 9.05
N THR A 148 17.72 20.73 8.45
CA THR A 148 17.13 21.24 7.20
C THR A 148 15.99 22.23 7.47
N ASP A 149 15.47 22.86 6.41
CA ASP A 149 14.29 23.72 6.47
C ASP A 149 13.07 22.99 7.07
N PRO A 150 12.51 23.46 8.22
CA PRO A 150 11.40 22.78 8.89
C PRO A 150 10.12 22.72 8.06
N GLU A 151 9.91 23.69 7.17
CA GLU A 151 8.65 23.85 6.45
C GLU A 151 8.57 22.87 5.28
N SER A 152 9.66 22.73 4.54
CA SER A 152 9.83 21.69 3.52
C SER A 152 9.69 20.29 4.12
N ALA A 153 10.30 20.06 5.29
CA ALA A 153 10.21 18.77 5.97
C ALA A 153 8.77 18.42 6.40
N LYS A 154 8.03 19.41 6.90
CA LYS A 154 6.62 19.26 7.27
C LYS A 154 5.75 18.89 6.07
N ALA A 155 5.96 19.50 4.91
CA ALA A 155 5.18 19.21 3.70
C ALA A 155 5.34 17.74 3.25
N ILE A 156 6.57 17.21 3.31
CA ILE A 156 6.88 15.82 2.95
C ILE A 156 6.25 14.86 3.95
N ILE A 157 6.42 15.11 5.26
CA ILE A 157 5.80 14.31 6.32
C ILE A 157 4.28 14.26 6.14
N GLN A 158 3.64 15.41 5.90
CA GLN A 158 2.21 15.48 5.64
C GLN A 158 1.81 14.71 4.39
N SER A 159 2.64 14.72 3.34
CA SER A 159 2.32 14.00 2.10
C SER A 159 2.30 12.48 2.28
N VAL A 160 3.22 11.93 3.08
CA VAL A 160 3.36 10.47 3.29
C VAL A 160 2.37 9.95 4.33
N THR A 161 1.95 10.81 5.27
CA THR A 161 0.96 10.49 6.31
C THR A 161 -0.48 10.81 5.91
N LYS A 162 -0.71 11.26 4.67
CA LYS A 162 -2.08 11.40 4.14
C LYS A 162 -2.79 10.06 4.17
N ARG A 163 -4.10 10.12 4.47
CA ARG A 163 -4.96 8.95 4.45
C ARG A 163 -4.95 8.34 3.04
N ILE A 164 -4.67 7.04 2.99
CA ILE A 164 -4.75 6.25 1.77
C ILE A 164 -6.17 5.72 1.71
N TYR A 165 -6.86 6.01 0.61
CA TYR A 165 -8.24 5.55 0.39
C TYR A 165 -8.25 4.38 -0.59
N PRO A 166 -9.10 3.36 -0.39
CA PRO A 166 -9.25 2.28 -1.35
C PRO A 166 -9.76 2.82 -2.68
N HIS A 167 -9.31 2.20 -3.79
CA HIS A 167 -9.80 2.52 -5.12
C HIS A 167 -11.26 2.15 -5.31
N TYR A 168 -11.75 1.17 -4.55
CA TYR A 168 -13.09 0.62 -4.64
C TYR A 168 -13.80 0.74 -3.30
N GLU A 169 -15.05 1.17 -3.34
CA GLU A 169 -15.98 1.12 -2.21
C GLU A 169 -17.31 0.54 -2.68
N GLU A 170 -18.05 -0.07 -1.76
CA GLU A 170 -19.40 -0.56 -2.03
C GLU A 170 -20.36 -0.06 -0.96
N ILE A 171 -21.42 0.63 -1.39
CA ILE A 171 -22.44 1.17 -0.50
C ILE A 171 -23.81 0.66 -0.96
N ASP A 172 -24.42 -0.22 -0.17
CA ASP A 172 -25.71 -0.86 -0.47
C ASP A 172 -25.72 -1.55 -1.84
N GLY A 173 -24.70 -2.34 -2.15
CA GLY A 173 -24.59 -3.05 -3.43
C GLY A 173 -24.03 -2.21 -4.60
N ARG A 174 -23.86 -0.89 -4.40
CA ARG A 174 -23.44 0.05 -5.45
C ARG A 174 -21.92 0.28 -5.38
N PRO A 175 -21.18 -0.09 -6.43
CA PRO A 175 -19.74 0.13 -6.48
C PRO A 175 -19.41 1.60 -6.79
N TYR A 176 -18.41 2.14 -6.09
CA TYR A 176 -17.83 3.46 -6.29
C TYR A 176 -16.32 3.34 -6.56
N ILE A 177 -15.84 4.09 -7.54
CA ILE A 177 -14.44 4.15 -7.93
C ILE A 177 -13.83 5.48 -7.47
N ASN A 178 -12.90 5.41 -6.53
CA ASN A 178 -12.22 6.55 -5.92
C ASN A 178 -10.96 6.98 -6.68
N ILE A 179 -10.99 6.89 -8.00
CA ILE A 179 -9.89 7.28 -8.89
C ILE A 179 -10.36 8.47 -9.74
N LYS A 180 -9.62 9.57 -9.69
CA LYS A 180 -9.98 10.81 -10.39
C LYS A 180 -9.62 10.74 -11.87
N ASN A 181 -10.29 11.57 -12.67
CA ASN A 181 -9.99 11.81 -14.10
C ASN A 181 -10.07 10.56 -15.00
N LEU A 182 -10.91 9.59 -14.65
CA LEU A 182 -11.20 8.44 -15.51
C LEU A 182 -12.22 8.79 -16.59
N ASP A 183 -12.09 8.17 -17.76
CA ASP A 183 -13.15 8.18 -18.77
C ASP A 183 -14.22 7.12 -18.45
N GLY A 184 -15.43 7.26 -19.03
CA GLY A 184 -16.54 6.37 -18.69
C GLY A 184 -16.27 4.91 -19.06
N LEU A 185 -15.42 4.64 -20.06
CA LEU A 185 -15.00 3.28 -20.40
C LEU A 185 -14.15 2.67 -19.29
N SER A 186 -13.16 3.41 -18.79
CA SER A 186 -12.32 2.97 -17.67
C SER A 186 -13.14 2.73 -16.42
N VAL A 187 -14.09 3.61 -16.10
CA VAL A 187 -15.02 3.42 -14.97
C VAL A 187 -15.82 2.12 -15.13
N ALA A 188 -16.41 1.88 -16.32
CA ALA A 188 -17.18 0.66 -16.57
C ALA A 188 -16.33 -0.62 -16.41
N LEU A 189 -15.10 -0.60 -16.92
CA LEU A 189 -14.18 -1.74 -16.81
C LEU A 189 -13.73 -1.98 -15.36
N LEU A 190 -13.44 -0.92 -14.59
CA LEU A 190 -13.07 -1.00 -13.18
C LEU A 190 -14.21 -1.54 -12.31
N ILE A 191 -15.46 -1.14 -12.58
CA ILE A 191 -16.64 -1.69 -11.90
C ILE A 191 -16.78 -3.20 -12.17
N LEU A 192 -16.64 -3.60 -13.44
CA LEU A 192 -16.69 -5.01 -13.82
C LEU A 192 -15.54 -5.83 -13.19
N TYR A 193 -14.36 -5.22 -13.04
CA TYR A 193 -13.20 -5.84 -12.39
C TYR A 193 -13.43 -6.04 -10.91
N TYR A 194 -13.95 -5.02 -10.22
CA TYR A 194 -14.29 -5.10 -8.81
C TYR A 194 -15.30 -6.21 -8.49
N LYS A 195 -16.29 -6.43 -9.36
CA LYS A 195 -17.30 -7.49 -9.18
C LYS A 195 -16.86 -8.86 -9.72
N TYR A 196 -15.72 -8.96 -10.41
CA TYR A 196 -15.26 -10.21 -10.99
C TYR A 196 -15.04 -11.26 -9.88
N PRO A 197 -15.45 -12.54 -10.06
CA PRO A 197 -15.92 -13.19 -11.30
C PRO A 197 -17.44 -13.13 -11.55
N THR A 198 -18.18 -12.29 -10.83
CA THR A 198 -19.64 -12.14 -10.93
C THR A 198 -20.03 -11.44 -12.23
N ARG A 199 -21.20 -11.80 -12.78
CA ARG A 199 -21.76 -11.10 -13.95
C ARG A 199 -22.57 -9.87 -13.50
N ILE A 200 -22.55 -8.80 -14.31
CA ILE A 200 -23.35 -7.58 -14.08
C ILE A 200 -24.29 -7.37 -15.26
N LEU A 201 -25.57 -7.07 -15.00
CA LEU A 201 -26.49 -6.68 -16.06
C LEU A 201 -26.04 -5.35 -16.70
N ARG A 202 -26.11 -5.27 -18.02
CA ARG A 202 -25.75 -4.07 -18.80
C ARG A 202 -26.45 -2.82 -18.28
N ARG A 203 -27.73 -2.93 -17.90
CA ARG A 203 -28.52 -1.81 -17.36
C ARG A 203 -27.95 -1.31 -16.03
N ASP A 204 -27.54 -2.22 -15.14
CA ASP A 204 -27.00 -1.89 -13.82
C ASP A 204 -25.61 -1.26 -14.01
N LEU A 205 -24.81 -1.78 -14.94
CA LEU A 205 -23.51 -1.17 -15.27
C LEU A 205 -23.64 0.25 -15.82
N VAL A 206 -24.65 0.53 -16.65
CA VAL A 206 -24.94 1.90 -17.10
C VAL A 206 -25.28 2.80 -15.92
N GLU A 207 -26.17 2.36 -15.02
CA GLU A 207 -26.53 3.11 -13.81
C GLU A 207 -25.29 3.39 -12.94
N PHE A 208 -24.42 2.40 -12.75
CA PHE A 208 -23.19 2.58 -11.98
C PHE A 208 -22.27 3.61 -12.64
N VAL A 209 -22.11 3.60 -13.96
CA VAL A 209 -21.31 4.62 -14.67
C VAL A 209 -21.94 6.01 -14.53
N GLU A 210 -23.27 6.15 -14.62
CA GLU A 210 -23.96 7.43 -14.43
C GLU A 210 -23.70 8.04 -13.05
N ARG A 211 -23.62 7.22 -11.99
CA ARG A 211 -23.29 7.66 -10.63
C ARG A 211 -21.89 8.29 -10.50
N HIS A 212 -21.00 8.08 -11.46
CA HIS A 212 -19.68 8.69 -11.53
C HIS A 212 -19.66 10.01 -12.32
N GLY A 213 -20.83 10.66 -12.48
CA GLY A 213 -20.95 12.00 -13.08
C GLY A 213 -21.10 12.02 -14.60
N PHE A 214 -21.25 10.85 -15.24
CA PHE A 214 -21.47 10.75 -16.68
C PHE A 214 -22.95 10.93 -17.04
N LYS A 215 -23.24 11.72 -18.08
CA LYS A 215 -24.60 11.83 -18.64
C LYS A 215 -25.04 10.47 -19.20
N SER A 216 -26.36 10.20 -19.18
CA SER A 216 -26.91 8.90 -19.57
C SER A 216 -26.45 8.40 -20.94
N ASN A 217 -26.45 9.26 -21.97
CA ASN A 217 -25.97 8.87 -23.30
C ASN A 217 -24.48 8.50 -23.29
N THR A 218 -23.65 9.26 -22.58
CA THR A 218 -22.23 8.97 -22.42
C THR A 218 -22.00 7.65 -21.69
N ALA A 219 -22.73 7.39 -20.61
CA ALA A 219 -22.66 6.14 -19.87
C ALA A 219 -23.04 4.94 -20.74
N LYS A 220 -24.14 5.03 -21.50
CA LYS A 220 -24.55 4.00 -22.48
C LYS A 220 -23.48 3.76 -23.53
N THR A 221 -22.89 4.81 -24.11
CA THR A 221 -21.79 4.68 -25.08
C THR A 221 -20.56 4.04 -24.46
N SER A 222 -20.19 4.41 -23.23
CA SER A 222 -19.07 3.80 -22.51
C SER A 222 -19.28 2.31 -22.25
N VAL A 223 -20.47 1.92 -21.81
CA VAL A 223 -20.82 0.50 -21.61
C VAL A 223 -20.88 -0.25 -22.93
N TYR A 224 -21.37 0.35 -24.01
CA TYR A 224 -21.30 -0.27 -25.34
C TYR A 224 -19.85 -0.55 -25.78
N ARG A 225 -18.92 0.32 -25.42
CA ARG A 225 -17.49 0.15 -25.73
C ARG A 225 -16.82 -0.95 -24.90
N VAL A 226 -17.43 -1.46 -23.81
CA VAL A 226 -16.87 -2.60 -23.06
C VAL A 226 -17.01 -3.94 -23.78
N MET A 227 -17.84 -4.03 -24.83
CA MET A 227 -18.22 -5.30 -25.48
C MET A 227 -17.02 -6.09 -26.01
N GLY A 228 -15.92 -5.44 -26.40
CA GLY A 228 -14.67 -6.10 -26.80
C GLY A 228 -13.91 -6.79 -25.65
N PHE A 229 -14.23 -6.47 -24.41
CA PHE A 229 -13.51 -6.87 -23.20
C PHE A 229 -14.30 -7.86 -22.32
N VAL A 230 -15.57 -8.11 -22.67
CA VAL A 230 -16.49 -8.93 -21.87
C VAL A 230 -17.05 -10.11 -22.66
N ASP A 231 -17.49 -11.12 -21.93
CA ASP A 231 -18.44 -12.12 -22.36
C ASP A 231 -19.85 -11.62 -22.03
N ASP A 232 -20.73 -11.58 -23.03
CA ASP A 232 -22.12 -11.15 -22.88
C ASP A 232 -23.06 -12.34 -23.02
N ARG A 233 -23.81 -12.63 -21.95
CA ARG A 233 -24.90 -13.60 -21.95
C ARG A 233 -26.21 -12.88 -21.67
N ASP A 234 -26.96 -12.59 -22.73
CA ASP A 234 -28.29 -11.94 -22.66
C ASP A 234 -28.29 -10.60 -21.90
N GLY A 235 -27.23 -9.80 -22.08
CA GLY A 235 -27.03 -8.54 -21.39
C GLY A 235 -26.37 -8.69 -20.01
N ASN A 236 -25.95 -9.90 -19.62
CA ASN A 236 -25.26 -10.16 -18.37
C ASN A 236 -23.75 -10.32 -18.60
N LEU A 237 -23.00 -9.26 -18.31
CA LEU A 237 -21.63 -9.03 -18.74
C LEU A 237 -20.63 -9.58 -17.72
N LYS A 238 -19.55 -10.21 -18.19
CA LYS A 238 -18.42 -10.64 -17.36
C LYS A 238 -17.10 -10.32 -18.05
N LEU A 239 -16.09 -9.84 -17.34
CA LEU A 239 -14.77 -9.61 -17.95
C LEU A 239 -14.17 -10.91 -18.50
N ARG A 240 -13.53 -10.79 -19.67
CA ARG A 240 -12.61 -11.77 -20.22
C ARG A 240 -11.18 -11.39 -19.82
N GLY A 241 -10.22 -12.28 -20.09
CA GLY A 241 -8.79 -12.01 -19.85
C GLY A 241 -8.31 -10.70 -20.47
N THR A 242 -8.73 -10.37 -21.70
CA THR A 242 -8.38 -9.10 -22.35
C THR A 242 -8.94 -7.87 -21.63
N GLY A 243 -10.08 -8.00 -20.96
CA GLY A 243 -10.65 -6.95 -20.12
C GLY A 243 -9.90 -6.77 -18.81
N ILE A 244 -9.50 -7.89 -18.19
CA ILE A 244 -8.65 -7.89 -16.99
C ILE A 244 -7.31 -7.20 -17.28
N GLU A 245 -6.62 -7.61 -18.34
CA GLU A 245 -5.35 -7.00 -18.78
C GLU A 245 -5.51 -5.49 -19.04
N ARG A 246 -6.62 -5.09 -19.66
CA ARG A 246 -6.90 -3.67 -19.90
C ARG A 246 -7.07 -2.88 -18.60
N VAL A 247 -7.72 -3.46 -17.60
CA VAL A 247 -7.88 -2.84 -16.28
C VAL A 247 -6.55 -2.74 -15.56
N GLU A 248 -5.74 -3.79 -15.57
CA GLU A 248 -4.39 -3.77 -14.98
C GLU A 248 -3.52 -2.67 -15.61
N SER A 249 -3.61 -2.47 -16.92
CA SER A 249 -2.93 -1.36 -17.61
C SER A 249 -3.46 0.04 -17.24
N ILE A 250 -4.71 0.16 -16.81
CA ILE A 250 -5.26 1.41 -16.27
C ILE A 250 -4.69 1.66 -14.88
N LEU A 251 -4.71 0.65 -14.01
CA LEU A 251 -4.23 0.73 -12.63
C LEU A 251 -2.72 1.00 -12.57
N SER A 252 -1.92 0.43 -13.47
CA SER A 252 -0.47 0.62 -13.51
C SER A 252 -0.02 2.03 -13.88
N LYS A 253 -0.94 2.92 -14.25
CA LYS A 253 -0.68 4.33 -14.64
C LYS A 253 -1.09 5.34 -13.57
N LEU A 254 -1.68 4.88 -12.47
CA LEU A 254 -2.06 5.69 -11.32
C LEU A 254 -0.83 6.01 -10.47
#